data_AF-A0A147B6N1-F1
#
_entry.id   AF-A0A147B6N1-F1
#
_cell.length_a   1.000
_cell.length_b   1.000
_cell.length_c   1.000
_cell.angle_alpha   90.00
_cell.angle_beta   90.00
_cell.angle_gamma   90.00
#
_symmetry.space_group_name_H-M   'P 1'
#
loop_
_entity.id
_entity.type
_entity.pdbx_description
1 polymer ?
#
loop_
_entity_poly.entity_id
_entity_poly.type
_entity_poly.pdbx_seq_one_letter_code
_entity_poly.pdbx_strand_id
1 'polypeptide(L)'
;IFGTPIAAYIFLPVFYRMQVVSVYEYLEKRFGTGTRLAMSATFIIQMVLYMSVVLYAPAVALSAVTGISKWLSILSVGFVCTFYCTIGGMKAVLWTDLFQSLLMFLAMFSVVAVGAYNVGGVDKVWEAAVEGERIEFFNFDPDPTVRHTVWTLAVGGIFVYVSLYGVNQAQVQRLLTVNTLG
;
A
#
# COMPACT_ATOMS: atom_id res chain seq x y z
N ILE A 1 1.37 -13.94 -4.77
CA ILE A 1 2.45 -13.96 -5.79
C ILE A 1 1.92 -14.27 -7.21
N PHE A 2 0.86 -15.09 -7.38
CA PHE A 2 0.22 -15.27 -8.70
C PHE A 2 -0.83 -14.21 -9.09
N GLY A 3 -1.30 -13.37 -8.16
CA GLY A 3 -2.29 -12.32 -8.46
C GLY A 3 -1.74 -11.16 -9.29
N THR A 4 -0.45 -10.84 -9.16
CA THR A 4 0.22 -9.77 -9.91
C THR A 4 0.29 -10.04 -11.42
N PRO A 5 0.69 -11.23 -11.91
CA PRO A 5 0.64 -11.50 -13.35
C PRO A 5 -0.79 -11.56 -13.89
N ILE A 6 -1.77 -12.07 -13.13
CA ILE A 6 -3.18 -12.12 -13.57
C ILE A 6 -3.75 -10.70 -13.71
N ALA A 7 -3.50 -9.82 -12.73
CA ALA A 7 -3.90 -8.42 -12.79
C ALA A 7 -3.21 -7.69 -13.96
N ALA A 8 -1.91 -7.92 -14.15
CA ALA A 8 -1.12 -7.29 -15.22
C ALA A 8 -1.48 -7.79 -16.63
N TYR A 9 -1.79 -9.08 -16.83
CA TYR A 9 -2.06 -9.63 -18.16
C TYR A 9 -3.55 -9.65 -18.54
N ILE A 10 -4.48 -9.59 -17.59
CA ILE A 10 -5.92 -9.60 -17.89
C ILE A 10 -6.53 -8.20 -17.80
N PHE A 11 -6.28 -7.47 -16.71
CA PHE A 11 -6.93 -6.18 -16.48
C PHE A 11 -6.21 -5.04 -17.21
N LEU A 12 -4.88 -5.02 -17.20
CA LEU A 12 -4.09 -3.97 -17.85
C LEU A 12 -4.36 -3.82 -19.37
N PRO A 13 -4.39 -4.89 -20.20
CA PRO A 13 -4.66 -4.72 -21.64
C PRO A 13 -6.10 -4.30 -21.94
N VAL A 14 -7.05 -4.63 -21.05
CA VAL A 14 -8.46 -4.21 -21.18
C VAL A 14 -8.59 -2.71 -20.93
N PHE A 15 -7.95 -2.17 -19.88
CA PHE A 15 -7.95 -0.73 -19.61
C PHE A 15 -7.17 0.07 -20.67
N TYR A 16 -6.03 -0.46 -21.12
CA TYR A 16 -5.19 0.21 -22.12
C TYR A 16 -5.84 0.27 -23.51
N ARG A 17 -6.50 -0.81 -23.96
CA ARG A 17 -7.21 -0.82 -25.26
C ARG A 17 -8.44 0.10 -25.30
N MET A 18 -9.06 0.40 -24.16
CA MET A 18 -10.26 1.24 -24.10
C MET A 18 -9.99 2.74 -23.87
N GLN A 19 -8.71 3.14 -23.70
CA GLN A 19 -8.28 4.51 -23.43
C GLN A 19 -9.12 5.23 -22.35
N VAL A 20 -9.53 4.50 -21.32
CA VAL A 20 -10.29 5.05 -20.19
C VAL A 20 -9.33 5.58 -19.13
N VAL A 21 -9.59 6.79 -18.64
CA VAL A 21 -8.72 7.48 -17.67
C VAL A 21 -9.02 7.01 -16.23
N SER A 22 -10.18 6.39 -16.02
CA SER A 22 -10.56 5.80 -14.72
C SER A 22 -11.34 4.49 -14.85
N VAL A 23 -11.25 3.65 -13.81
CA VAL A 23 -12.06 2.42 -13.69
C VAL A 23 -13.56 2.76 -13.65
N TYR A 24 -13.91 3.92 -13.09
CA TYR A 24 -15.29 4.39 -13.01
C TYR A 24 -15.86 4.83 -14.36
N GLU A 25 -15.02 5.32 -15.26
CA GLU A 25 -15.39 5.64 -16.65
C GLU A 25 -15.67 4.37 -17.47
N TYR A 26 -14.93 3.29 -17.21
CA TYR A 26 -15.29 1.97 -17.74
C TYR A 26 -16.65 1.50 -17.23
N LEU A 27 -16.91 1.62 -15.93
CA LEU A 27 -18.20 1.27 -15.33
C LEU A 27 -19.34 2.15 -15.86
N GLU A 28 -19.08 3.42 -16.16
CA GLU A 28 -20.04 4.31 -16.82
C GLU A 28 -20.42 3.80 -18.20
N LYS A 29 -19.44 3.43 -19.04
CA LYS A 29 -19.71 2.91 -20.39
C LYS A 29 -20.52 1.61 -20.35
N ARG A 30 -20.44 0.83 -19.27
CA ARG A 30 -21.13 -0.46 -19.13
C ARG A 30 -22.49 -0.38 -18.43
N PHE A 31 -22.62 0.44 -17.39
CA PHE A 31 -23.80 0.48 -16.49
C PHE A 31 -24.47 1.86 -16.40
N GLY A 32 -23.89 2.89 -17.01
CA GLY A 32 -24.43 4.25 -17.04
C GLY A 32 -23.85 5.18 -15.95
N THR A 33 -24.18 6.46 -16.10
CA THR A 33 -23.61 7.55 -15.27
C THR A 33 -24.02 7.49 -13.80
N GLY A 34 -25.17 6.91 -13.47
CA GLY A 34 -25.62 6.72 -12.08
C GLY A 34 -24.67 5.83 -11.27
N THR A 35 -24.22 4.72 -11.86
CA THR A 35 -23.24 3.82 -11.24
C THR A 35 -21.88 4.48 -11.06
N ARG A 36 -21.45 5.33 -12.01
CA ARG A 36 -20.20 6.10 -11.88
C ARG A 36 -20.22 7.00 -10.65
N LEU A 37 -21.30 7.76 -10.47
CA LEU A 37 -21.45 8.70 -9.35
C LEU A 37 -21.48 7.97 -8.02
N ALA A 38 -22.29 6.91 -7.91
CA ALA A 38 -22.38 6.11 -6.69
C ALA A 38 -21.02 5.49 -6.29
N MET A 39 -20.35 4.83 -7.25
CA MET A 39 -19.05 4.18 -6.99
C MET A 39 -17.94 5.20 -6.66
N SER A 40 -17.92 6.34 -7.36
CA SER A 40 -16.94 7.40 -7.09
C SER A 40 -17.15 8.02 -5.70
N ALA A 41 -18.40 8.24 -5.29
CA ALA A 41 -18.72 8.77 -3.97
C ALA A 41 -18.31 7.80 -2.86
N THR A 42 -18.66 6.51 -2.97
CA THR A 42 -18.23 5.48 -2.02
C THR A 42 -16.71 5.38 -1.95
N PHE A 43 -16.02 5.45 -3.10
CA PHE A 43 -14.55 5.43 -3.13
C PHE A 43 -13.93 6.64 -2.42
N ILE A 44 -14.44 7.85 -2.65
CA ILE A 44 -13.92 9.06 -1.98
C ILE A 44 -14.08 8.92 -0.46
N ILE A 45 -15.24 8.48 0.02
CA ILE A 45 -15.48 8.28 1.45
C ILE A 45 -14.52 7.24 2.03
N GLN A 46 -14.38 6.09 1.37
CA GLN A 46 -13.45 5.05 1.77
C GLN A 46 -12.00 5.55 1.81
N MET A 47 -11.59 6.32 0.80
CA MET A 47 -10.23 6.83 0.67
C MET A 47 -9.93 7.87 1.76
N VAL A 48 -10.87 8.75 2.10
CA VAL A 48 -10.71 9.72 3.19
C VAL A 48 -10.50 9.00 4.53
N LEU A 49 -11.32 7.99 4.84
CA LEU A 49 -11.18 7.20 6.06
C LEU A 49 -9.83 6.46 6.09
N TYR A 50 -9.46 5.81 5.00
CA TYR A 50 -8.20 5.09 4.90
C TYR A 50 -6.99 6.00 5.06
N MET A 51 -6.95 7.13 4.33
CA MET A 51 -5.86 8.10 4.41
C MET A 51 -5.73 8.74 5.79
N SER A 52 -6.84 8.91 6.52
CA SER A 52 -6.80 9.39 7.91
C SER A 52 -6.03 8.44 8.82
N VAL A 53 -6.24 7.12 8.67
CA VAL A 53 -5.51 6.09 9.43
C VAL A 53 -4.04 6.05 9.02
N VAL A 54 -3.76 6.13 7.71
CA VAL A 54 -2.38 6.14 7.19
C VAL A 54 -1.59 7.36 7.70
N LEU A 55 -2.22 8.54 7.76
CA LEU A 55 -1.58 9.76 8.25
C LEU A 55 -1.32 9.73 9.77
N TYR A 56 -2.08 8.95 10.52
CA TYR A 56 -1.90 8.81 11.96
C TYR A 56 -0.55 8.18 12.33
N ALA A 57 -0.09 7.17 11.59
CA ALA A 57 1.16 6.47 11.88
C ALA A 57 2.40 7.40 11.93
N PRO A 58 2.70 8.21 10.89
CA PRO A 58 3.83 9.14 10.93
C PRO A 58 3.61 10.27 11.96
N ALA A 59 2.37 10.70 12.22
CA ALA A 59 2.10 11.71 13.23
C ALA A 59 2.40 11.22 14.65
N VAL A 60 2.07 9.96 14.96
CA VAL A 60 2.42 9.33 16.24
C VAL A 60 3.94 9.15 16.36
N ALA A 61 4.60 8.70 15.30
CA ALA A 61 6.06 8.59 15.29
C ALA A 61 6.73 9.96 15.53
N LEU A 62 6.24 11.01 14.87
CA LEU A 62 6.75 12.38 15.07
C LEU A 62 6.52 12.86 16.51
N SER A 63 5.33 12.64 17.06
CA SER A 63 5.01 13.00 18.45
C SER A 63 5.91 12.26 19.45
N ALA A 64 6.22 10.99 19.20
CA ALA A 64 7.09 10.19 20.06
C ALA A 64 8.55 10.67 20.05
N VAL A 65 9.06 11.12 18.90
CA VAL A 65 10.46 11.57 18.76
C VAL A 65 10.65 13.03 19.22
N THR A 66 9.69 13.90 18.91
CA THR A 66 9.82 15.34 19.20
C THR A 66 9.20 15.75 20.54
N GLY A 67 8.36 14.90 21.14
CA GLY A 67 7.64 15.21 22.39
C GLY A 67 6.51 16.23 22.25
N ILE A 68 6.19 16.69 21.04
CA ILE A 68 5.09 17.64 20.81
C ILE A 68 3.72 16.96 20.95
N SER A 69 2.68 17.75 21.20
CA SER A 69 1.31 17.22 21.32
C SER A 69 0.86 16.49 20.04
N LYS A 70 0.11 15.40 20.21
CA LYS A 70 -0.37 14.56 19.09
C LYS A 70 -1.16 15.38 18.06
N TRP A 71 -1.99 16.32 18.54
CA TRP A 71 -2.75 17.23 17.69
C TRP A 71 -1.86 18.09 16.80
N LEU A 72 -0.79 18.67 17.35
CA LEU A 72 0.14 19.49 16.58
C LEU A 72 0.93 18.66 15.56
N SER A 73 1.27 17.41 15.90
CA SER A 73 1.93 16.46 14.98
C SER A 73 1.06 16.07 13.80
N ILE A 74 -0.23 15.81 14.04
CA ILE A 74 -1.18 15.46 12.97
C ILE A 74 -1.37 16.64 12.03
N LEU A 75 -1.56 17.84 12.58
CA LEU A 75 -1.74 19.06 11.77
C LEU A 75 -0.49 19.39 10.95
N SER A 76 0.71 19.27 11.53
CA SER A 76 1.95 19.58 10.81
C SER A 76 2.20 18.59 9.65
N VAL A 77 2.08 17.27 9.91
CA VAL A 77 2.27 16.24 8.88
C VAL A 77 1.23 16.40 7.77
N GLY A 78 -0.04 16.62 8.12
CA GLY A 78 -1.11 16.84 7.13
C GLY A 78 -0.94 18.11 6.32
N PHE A 79 -0.50 19.20 6.95
CA PHE A 79 -0.23 20.45 6.26
C PHE A 79 0.92 20.29 5.25
N VAL A 80 2.06 19.74 5.68
CA VAL A 80 3.21 19.51 4.79
C VAL A 80 2.80 18.59 3.64
N CYS A 81 2.09 17.50 3.94
CA CYS A 81 1.61 16.55 2.94
C CYS A 81 0.73 17.20 1.88
N THR A 82 -0.29 17.94 2.32
CA THR A 82 -1.22 18.65 1.43
C THR A 82 -0.49 19.70 0.60
N PHE A 83 0.44 20.45 1.20
CA PHE A 83 1.17 21.52 0.55
C PHE A 83 2.02 21.00 -0.61
N TYR A 84 2.86 19.99 -0.39
CA TYR A 84 3.71 19.47 -1.46
C TYR A 84 2.89 18.72 -2.52
N CYS A 85 1.81 18.03 -2.15
CA CYS A 85 0.92 17.36 -3.09
C CYS A 85 0.22 18.35 -4.02
N THR A 86 -0.21 19.49 -3.49
CA THR A 86 -0.93 20.52 -4.26
C THR A 86 0.00 21.24 -5.25
N ILE A 87 1.23 21.55 -4.83
CA ILE A 87 2.18 22.30 -5.66
C ILE A 87 2.81 21.42 -6.74
N GLY A 88 3.19 20.20 -6.39
CA GLY A 88 3.99 19.36 -7.27
C GLY A 88 3.19 18.49 -8.25
N GLY A 89 1.88 18.32 -8.00
CA GLY A 89 1.02 17.44 -8.79
C GLY A 89 1.51 15.98 -8.82
N MET A 90 0.97 15.18 -9.73
CA MET A 90 1.23 13.74 -9.77
C MET A 90 2.71 13.39 -9.99
N LYS A 91 3.44 14.19 -10.78
CA LYS A 91 4.87 13.97 -11.05
C LYS A 91 5.73 14.13 -9.80
N ALA A 92 5.51 15.18 -9.01
CA ALA A 92 6.27 15.36 -7.78
C ALA A 92 5.93 14.29 -6.75
N VAL A 93 4.65 13.92 -6.64
CA VAL A 93 4.21 12.85 -5.74
C VAL A 93 4.90 11.52 -6.05
N LEU A 94 5.08 11.19 -7.34
CA LEU A 94 5.82 10.00 -7.76
C LEU A 94 7.30 10.07 -7.32
N TRP A 95 7.97 11.21 -7.53
CA TRP A 95 9.35 11.38 -7.07
C TRP A 95 9.48 11.26 -5.56
N THR A 96 8.60 11.89 -4.79
CA THR A 96 8.61 11.78 -3.32
C THR A 96 8.37 10.34 -2.85
N ASP A 97 7.49 9.59 -3.53
CA ASP A 97 7.21 8.19 -3.19
C ASP A 97 8.41 7.28 -3.46
N LEU A 98 9.18 7.54 -4.52
CA LEU A 98 10.43 6.83 -4.80
C LEU A 98 11.47 7.06 -3.70
N PHE A 99 11.69 8.31 -3.30
CA PHE A 99 12.61 8.63 -2.22
C PHE A 99 12.16 8.03 -0.89
N GLN A 100 10.86 8.09 -0.58
CA GLN A 100 10.30 7.48 0.63
C GLN A 100 10.52 5.97 0.63
N SER A 101 10.28 5.29 -0.50
CA SER A 101 10.48 3.84 -0.63
C SER A 101 11.95 3.45 -0.40
N LEU A 102 12.89 4.20 -0.99
CA LEU A 102 14.32 3.99 -0.77
C LEU A 102 14.71 4.17 0.71
N LEU A 103 14.23 5.24 1.35
CA LEU A 103 14.47 5.48 2.77
C LEU A 103 13.88 4.37 3.66
N MET A 104 12.70 3.85 3.31
CA MET A 104 12.09 2.73 4.04
C MET A 104 12.95 1.47 3.97
N PHE A 105 13.51 1.13 2.80
CA PHE A 105 14.43 -0.01 2.69
C PHE A 105 15.69 0.21 3.51
N LEU A 106 16.31 1.39 3.42
CA LEU A 106 17.49 1.72 4.22
C LEU A 106 17.22 1.64 5.73
N ALA A 107 16.09 2.17 6.19
CA ALA A 107 15.67 2.09 7.59
C ALA A 107 15.41 0.64 8.02
N MET A 108 14.81 -0.18 7.16
CA MET A 108 14.58 -1.60 7.45
C MET A 108 15.91 -2.35 7.61
N PHE A 109 16.84 -2.19 6.67
CA PHE A 109 18.15 -2.84 6.75
C PHE A 109 18.97 -2.35 7.94
N SER A 110 18.91 -1.05 8.27
CA SER A 110 19.63 -0.52 9.43
C SER A 110 19.08 -1.07 10.75
N VAL A 111 17.75 -1.17 10.89
CA VAL A 111 17.12 -1.78 12.07
C VAL A 111 17.52 -3.25 12.20
N VAL A 112 17.53 -4.02 11.11
CA VAL A 112 17.98 -5.41 11.12
C VAL A 112 19.45 -5.53 11.50
N ALA A 113 20.32 -4.69 10.92
CA ALA A 113 21.75 -4.71 11.20
C ALA A 113 22.08 -4.33 12.66
N VAL A 114 21.47 -3.26 13.18
CA VAL A 114 21.63 -2.84 14.58
C VAL A 114 21.02 -3.86 15.55
N GLY A 115 19.86 -4.41 15.20
CA GLY A 115 19.23 -5.49 15.98
C GLY A 115 20.13 -6.72 16.07
N ALA A 116 20.68 -7.17 14.94
CA ALA A 116 21.62 -8.29 14.90
C ALA A 116 22.91 -8.01 15.67
N TYR A 117 23.45 -6.80 15.57
CA TYR A 117 24.64 -6.40 16.32
C TYR A 117 24.38 -6.41 17.84
N ASN A 118 23.26 -5.85 18.30
CA ASN A 118 22.90 -5.79 19.72
C ASN A 118 22.67 -7.18 20.35
N VAL A 119 22.18 -8.14 19.57
CA VAL A 119 21.95 -9.52 20.01
C VAL A 119 23.23 -10.39 19.91
N GLY A 120 24.30 -9.87 19.30
CA GLY A 120 25.60 -10.53 19.22
C GLY A 120 25.81 -11.37 17.96
N GLY A 121 25.03 -11.15 16.90
CA GLY A 121 25.14 -11.84 15.62
C GLY A 121 23.78 -12.25 15.04
N VAL A 122 23.74 -12.47 13.73
CA VAL A 122 22.53 -12.93 13.01
C VAL A 122 22.11 -14.33 13.49
N ASP A 123 23.07 -15.17 13.87
CA ASP A 123 22.83 -16.52 14.37
C ASP A 123 21.98 -16.52 15.65
N LYS A 124 22.25 -15.58 16.56
CA LYS A 124 21.46 -15.45 17.80
C LYS A 124 20.08 -14.84 17.58
N VAL A 125 19.92 -14.00 16.55
CA VAL A 125 18.59 -13.53 16.13
C VAL A 125 17.79 -14.71 15.58
N TRP A 126 18.43 -15.62 14.84
CA TRP A 126 17.79 -16.82 14.33
C TRP A 126 17.38 -17.77 15.45
N GLU A 127 18.28 -18.06 16.40
CA GLU A 127 17.95 -18.87 17.59
C GLU A 127 16.79 -18.27 18.38
N ALA A 128 16.82 -16.97 18.67
CA ALA A 128 15.73 -16.28 19.37
C ALA A 128 14.39 -16.32 18.61
N ALA A 129 14.43 -16.32 17.28
CA ALA A 129 13.23 -16.44 16.45
C ALA A 129 12.66 -17.87 16.44
N VAL A 130 13.52 -18.89 16.47
CA VAL A 130 13.13 -20.30 16.62
C VAL A 130 12.57 -20.55 18.02
N GLU A 131 13.26 -20.11 19.08
CA GLU A 131 12.81 -20.27 20.47
C GLU A 131 11.50 -19.52 20.76
N GLY A 132 11.30 -18.36 20.12
CA GLY A 132 10.07 -17.58 20.25
C GLY A 132 8.87 -18.11 19.46
N GLU A 133 8.98 -19.29 18.83
CA GLU A 133 7.97 -19.87 17.92
C GLU A 133 7.50 -18.88 16.82
N ARG A 134 8.38 -17.95 16.41
CA ARG A 134 8.05 -16.90 15.42
C ARG A 134 8.28 -17.33 13.99
N ILE A 135 8.81 -18.53 13.80
CA ILE A 135 9.16 -19.10 12.50
C ILE A 135 8.19 -20.23 12.18
N GLU A 136 7.10 -19.89 11.49
CA GLU A 136 6.19 -20.86 10.87
C GLU A 136 6.32 -20.76 9.35
N PHE A 137 7.13 -21.65 8.74
CA PHE A 137 7.33 -21.63 7.29
C PHE A 137 6.14 -22.21 6.50
N PHE A 138 5.43 -23.19 7.07
CA PHE A 138 4.47 -24.01 6.33
C PHE A 138 3.27 -24.41 7.20
N ASN A 139 2.47 -23.42 7.61
CA ASN A 139 1.19 -23.68 8.25
C ASN A 139 0.12 -23.97 7.18
N PHE A 140 -0.09 -25.27 6.89
CA PHE A 140 -1.07 -25.78 5.92
C PHE A 140 -2.46 -26.00 6.51
N ASP A 141 -2.73 -25.50 7.72
CA ASP A 141 -4.01 -25.67 8.38
C ASP A 141 -5.13 -25.00 7.54
N PRO A 142 -6.20 -25.74 7.17
CA PRO A 142 -7.33 -25.20 6.43
C PRO A 142 -8.27 -24.35 7.30
N ASP A 143 -8.01 -24.20 8.60
CA ASP A 143 -8.86 -23.40 9.50
C ASP A 143 -8.86 -21.90 9.13
N PRO A 144 -10.04 -21.32 8.79
CA PRO A 144 -10.18 -19.92 8.43
C PRO A 144 -10.05 -18.94 9.62
N THR A 145 -9.98 -19.42 10.86
CA THR A 145 -9.77 -18.58 12.05
C THR A 145 -8.30 -18.31 12.35
N VAL A 146 -7.37 -19.06 11.73
CA VAL A 146 -5.93 -18.86 11.88
C VAL A 146 -5.48 -17.69 11.00
N ARG A 147 -4.83 -16.70 11.61
CA ARG A 147 -4.53 -15.39 11.02
C ARG A 147 -3.59 -15.44 9.81
N HIS A 148 -2.69 -16.42 9.75
CA HIS A 148 -1.69 -16.57 8.70
C HIS A 148 -1.49 -18.05 8.36
N THR A 149 -2.30 -18.59 7.45
CA THR A 149 -2.09 -19.92 6.84
C THR A 149 -1.71 -19.78 5.39
N VAL A 150 -1.07 -20.79 4.81
CA VAL A 150 -0.73 -20.80 3.38
C VAL A 150 -1.99 -20.57 2.52
N TRP A 151 -3.14 -21.09 2.96
CA TRP A 151 -4.43 -20.92 2.27
C TRP A 151 -5.00 -19.51 2.40
N THR A 152 -5.02 -18.93 3.61
CA THR A 152 -5.52 -17.56 3.81
C THR A 152 -4.61 -16.52 3.15
N LEU A 153 -3.29 -16.73 3.15
CA LEU A 153 -2.34 -15.87 2.41
C LEU A 153 -2.48 -16.03 0.88
N ALA A 154 -2.68 -17.25 0.37
CA ALA A 154 -2.82 -17.48 -1.06
C ALA A 154 -4.12 -16.86 -1.59
N VAL A 155 -5.26 -17.21 -0.99
CA VAL A 155 -6.59 -16.73 -1.43
C VAL A 155 -6.77 -15.25 -1.08
N GLY A 156 -6.56 -14.88 0.19
CA GLY A 156 -6.69 -13.49 0.66
C GLY A 156 -5.70 -12.56 -0.03
N GLY A 157 -4.45 -13.01 -0.24
CA GLY A 157 -3.46 -12.26 -1.00
C GLY A 157 -3.91 -11.99 -2.43
N ILE A 158 -4.43 -12.99 -3.15
CA ILE A 158 -4.93 -12.78 -4.52
C ILE A 158 -6.05 -11.74 -4.55
N PHE A 159 -7.04 -11.82 -3.66
CA PHE A 159 -8.12 -10.83 -3.60
C PHE A 159 -7.63 -9.42 -3.25
N VAL A 160 -6.72 -9.30 -2.29
CA VAL A 160 -6.11 -8.03 -1.90
C VAL A 160 -5.31 -7.42 -3.06
N TYR A 161 -4.49 -8.22 -3.75
CA TYR A 161 -3.71 -7.75 -4.89
C TYR A 161 -4.61 -7.36 -6.09
N VAL A 162 -5.63 -8.16 -6.40
CA VAL A 162 -6.57 -7.83 -7.49
C VAL A 162 -7.38 -6.57 -7.16
N SER A 163 -7.80 -6.39 -5.91
CA SER A 163 -8.43 -5.16 -5.42
C SER A 163 -7.50 -3.94 -5.57
N LEU A 164 -6.25 -4.08 -5.11
CA LEU A 164 -5.25 -3.00 -5.16
C LEU A 164 -4.88 -2.58 -6.57
N TYR A 165 -4.74 -3.51 -7.51
CA TYR A 165 -4.33 -3.18 -8.88
C TYR A 165 -5.49 -2.97 -9.85
N GLY A 166 -6.62 -3.64 -9.64
CA GLY A 166 -7.78 -3.60 -10.53
C GLY A 166 -8.83 -2.53 -10.20
N VAL A 167 -8.90 -2.07 -8.95
CA VAL A 167 -9.97 -1.16 -8.48
C VAL A 167 -9.42 0.12 -7.85
N ASN A 168 -8.16 0.15 -7.41
CA ASN A 168 -7.59 1.33 -6.79
C ASN A 168 -7.23 2.41 -7.82
N GLN A 169 -8.02 3.49 -7.83
CA GLN A 169 -7.84 4.63 -8.73
C GLN A 169 -6.44 5.26 -8.63
N ALA A 170 -5.79 5.23 -7.46
CA ALA A 170 -4.44 5.78 -7.29
C ALA A 170 -3.38 4.98 -8.07
N GLN A 171 -3.52 3.65 -8.13
CA GLN A 171 -2.58 2.80 -8.89
C GLN A 171 -2.84 2.91 -10.39
N VAL A 172 -4.11 2.94 -10.81
CA VAL A 172 -4.48 3.14 -12.22
C VAL A 172 -3.97 4.49 -12.73
N GLN A 173 -4.13 5.58 -11.96
CA GLN A 173 -3.58 6.88 -12.32
C GLN A 173 -2.07 6.85 -12.53
N ARG A 174 -1.32 6.15 -11.65
CA ARG A 174 0.13 6.01 -11.79
C ARG A 174 0.49 5.22 -13.05
N LEU A 175 -0.19 4.09 -13.30
CA LEU A 175 0.05 3.27 -14.50
C LEU A 175 -0.23 4.04 -15.80
N LEU A 176 -1.25 4.90 -15.82
CA LEU A 176 -1.60 5.73 -16.98
C LEU A 176 -0.63 6.90 -17.24
N THR A 177 0.26 7.23 -16.29
CA THR A 177 1.32 8.24 -16.52
C THR A 177 2.54 7.68 -17.25
N VAL A 178 2.60 6.36 -17.49
CA VAL A 178 3.67 5.72 -18.26
C VAL A 178 3.29 5.74 -19.74
N ASN A 179 4.18 6.31 -20.58
CA ASN A 179 3.92 6.54 -22.01
C ASN A 179 3.91 5.27 -22.89
N THR A 180 4.31 4.11 -22.37
CA THR A 180 4.41 2.88 -23.18
C THR A 180 4.37 1.65 -22.28
N LEU A 181 3.45 0.71 -22.56
CA LEU A 181 3.59 -0.67 -22.08
C LEU A 181 4.64 -1.33 -22.99
N GLY A 182 5.80 -1.67 -22.43
CA GLY A 182 6.77 -2.55 -23.07
C GLY A 182 6.28 -3.99 -23.10
#